data_AF-A0A814FMG3-F1
#
_entry.id   AF-A0A814FMG3-F1
#
_cell.length_a   1.000
_cell.length_b   1.000
_cell.length_c   1.000
_cell.angle_alpha   90.00
_cell.angle_beta   90.00
_cell.angle_gamma   90.00
#
_symmetry.space_group_name_H-M   'P 1'
#
loop_
_entity.id
_entity.type
_entity.pdbx_description
1 polymer ?
#
loop_
_entity_poly.entity_id
_entity_poly.type
_entity_poly.pdbx_seq_one_letter_code
_entity_poly.pdbx_strand_id
1 'polypeptide(L)' 'MHYPFSFFVLTILSTFTIVNGQICTPDPCANGGQCVPINAGTDYYCDCLPGLPLGGKDCDVLITTTS' A
#
# COMPACT_ATOMS: atom_id res chain seq x y z
N MET A 1 31.73 -17.87 -11.21
CA MET A 1 30.27 -18.00 -10.96
C MET A 1 29.86 -17.15 -9.75
N HIS A 2 30.14 -15.85 -9.80
CA HIS A 2 29.65 -14.87 -8.81
C HIS A 2 29.18 -13.71 -9.65
N TYR A 3 27.87 -13.45 -9.58
CA TYR A 3 27.16 -12.43 -10.35
C TYR A 3 27.90 -11.08 -10.26
N PRO A 4 27.95 -10.29 -11.35
CA PRO A 4 28.57 -8.96 -11.38
C PRO A 4 27.73 -7.96 -10.57
N PHE A 5 27.82 -8.07 -9.24
CA PHE A 5 26.91 -7.52 -8.24
C PHE A 5 27.13 -6.04 -7.88
N SER A 6 27.94 -5.27 -8.62
CA SER A 6 28.34 -3.92 -8.16
C SER A 6 28.08 -2.76 -9.13
N PHE A 7 27.71 -2.97 -10.39
CA PHE A 7 27.40 -1.88 -11.33
C PHE A 7 25.94 -1.86 -11.81
N PHE A 8 25.32 -3.03 -11.96
CA PHE A 8 23.91 -3.13 -12.35
C PHE A 8 22.94 -2.68 -11.24
N VAL A 9 23.43 -2.57 -10.00
CA VAL A 9 22.62 -2.21 -8.82
C VAL A 9 22.41 -0.68 -8.75
N LEU A 10 23.29 0.15 -9.30
CA LEU A 10 23.17 1.62 -9.25
C LEU A 10 22.16 2.20 -10.26
N THR A 11 22.05 1.63 -11.46
CA THR A 11 21.08 2.10 -12.47
C THR A 11 19.67 1.62 -12.19
N ILE A 12 19.54 0.45 -11.54
CA ILE A 12 18.26 0.07 -10.93
C ILE A 12 17.99 0.88 -9.67
N LEU A 13 18.97 1.34 -8.86
CA LEU A 13 18.70 2.22 -7.70
C LEU A 13 18.07 3.58 -8.05
N SER A 14 18.28 4.09 -9.27
CA SER A 14 17.58 5.28 -9.77
C SER A 14 16.12 5.01 -10.18
N THR A 15 15.72 3.76 -10.34
CA THR A 15 14.32 3.33 -10.56
C THR A 15 13.77 2.41 -9.46
N PHE A 16 14.59 2.03 -8.47
CA PHE A 16 14.27 1.28 -7.25
C PHE A 16 14.15 2.28 -6.10
N THR A 17 13.11 3.10 -6.15
CA THR A 17 12.60 3.77 -4.95
C THR A 17 11.75 2.77 -4.16
N ILE A 18 12.36 1.76 -3.53
CA ILE A 18 11.61 0.95 -2.56
C ILE A 18 11.49 1.77 -1.27
N VAL A 19 10.30 1.80 -0.71
CA VAL A 19 9.83 2.67 0.39
C VAL A 19 9.40 4.04 -0.11
N ASN A 20 8.38 4.05 -0.97
CA ASN A 20 7.58 5.24 -1.12
C ASN A 20 6.16 4.99 -0.61
N GLY A 21 5.98 5.17 0.71
CA GLY A 21 4.68 5.32 1.34
C GLY A 21 3.92 6.58 0.88
N GLN A 22 4.29 7.18 -0.25
CA GLN A 22 3.54 8.24 -0.92
C GLN A 22 2.11 7.85 -1.22
N ILE A 23 1.85 6.58 -1.57
CA ILE A 23 0.47 6.15 -1.81
C ILE A 23 -0.40 6.11 -0.55
N CYS A 24 0.24 6.08 0.63
CA CYS A 24 -0.41 6.23 1.93
C CYS A 24 -0.24 7.64 2.52
N THR A 25 0.25 8.62 1.75
CA THR A 25 0.44 10.00 2.23
C THR A 25 -0.06 11.02 1.20
N PRO A 26 -1.23 11.65 1.44
CA PRO A 26 -2.10 11.52 2.62
C PRO A 26 -2.76 10.14 2.72
N ASP A 27 -3.13 9.72 3.94
CA ASP A 27 -3.73 8.40 4.18
C ASP A 27 -5.06 8.28 3.39
N PRO A 28 -5.14 7.35 2.41
CA PRO A 28 -6.36 7.15 1.64
C PRO A 28 -7.45 6.44 2.44
N CYS A 29 -7.10 5.75 3.53
CA CYS A 29 -8.04 4.97 4.31
C CYS A 29 -8.83 5.85 5.27
N ALA A 30 -10.15 5.76 5.20
CA ALA A 30 -11.08 6.46 6.06
C ALA A 30 -11.28 5.74 7.40
N ASN A 31 -11.90 6.44 8.36
CA ASN A 31 -12.41 5.89 9.63
C ASN A 31 -11.38 5.14 10.49
N GLY A 32 -10.09 5.49 10.37
CA GLY A 32 -9.02 4.85 11.11
C GLY A 32 -8.61 3.48 10.57
N GLY A 33 -8.93 3.19 9.30
CA GLY A 33 -8.32 2.07 8.59
C GLY A 33 -6.81 2.25 8.44
N GLN A 34 -6.07 1.15 8.36
CA GLN A 34 -4.62 1.17 8.21
C GLN A 34 -4.23 1.05 6.74
N CYS A 35 -3.54 2.05 6.20
CA CYS A 35 -3.01 1.98 4.83
C CYS A 35 -1.79 1.07 4.75
N VAL A 36 -1.86 0.07 3.88
CA VAL A 36 -0.78 -0.88 3.61
C VAL A 36 -0.34 -0.73 2.15
N PRO A 37 0.85 -0.18 1.87
CA PRO A 37 1.37 -0.11 0.50
C PRO A 37 1.74 -1.52 0.00
N ILE A 38 1.31 -1.84 -1.22
CA ILE A 38 1.59 -3.10 -1.92
C ILE A 38 2.23 -2.79 -3.28
N ASN A 39 2.63 -3.82 -4.03
CA ASN A 39 3.25 -3.67 -5.36
C ASN A 39 4.42 -2.68 -5.37
N ALA A 40 5.31 -2.77 -4.39
CA ALA A 40 6.43 -1.84 -4.21
C ALA A 40 6.03 -0.35 -4.03
N GLY A 41 4.80 -0.08 -3.57
CA GLY A 41 4.27 1.28 -3.34
C GLY A 41 3.53 1.88 -4.53
N THR A 42 3.27 1.12 -5.60
CA THR A 42 2.40 1.56 -6.71
C THR A 42 0.93 1.36 -6.43
N ASP A 43 0.61 0.49 -5.47
CA ASP A 43 -0.75 0.18 -5.04
C ASP A 43 -0.83 0.19 -3.51
N TYR A 44 -2.03 0.22 -2.97
CA TYR A 44 -2.30 0.13 -1.53
C TYR A 44 -3.47 -0.78 -1.26
N TYR A 45 -3.66 -1.18 -0.01
CA TYR A 45 -4.86 -1.80 0.50
C TYR A 45 -5.16 -1.22 1.89
N CYS A 46 -6.42 -0.93 2.17
CA CYS A 46 -6.85 -0.46 3.47
C CYS A 46 -7.31 -1.63 4.33
N ASP A 47 -6.65 -1.84 5.45
CA ASP A 47 -7.09 -2.78 6.48
C ASP A 47 -8.11 -2.06 7.39
N CYS A 48 -9.40 -2.32 7.15
CA CYS A 48 -10.50 -1.66 7.85
C CYS A 48 -10.60 -2.13 9.30
N LEU A 49 -10.96 -1.21 10.20
CA LEU A 49 -11.01 -1.52 11.62
C LEU A 49 -12.02 -2.64 11.95
N PRO A 50 -11.59 -3.75 12.59
CA PRO A 50 -12.49 -4.83 12.95
C PRO A 50 -13.54 -4.35 13.97
N GLY A 51 -14.80 -4.69 13.72
CA GLY A 51 -15.94 -4.30 14.57
C GLY A 51 -16.75 -3.11 14.06
N LEU A 52 -16.30 -2.43 13.00
CA LEU A 52 -17.13 -1.51 12.23
C LEU A 52 -17.65 -2.19 10.96
N PRO A 53 -18.93 -2.04 10.59
CA PRO A 53 -19.45 -2.51 9.32
C PRO A 53 -19.03 -1.55 8.21
N LEU A 54 -17.73 -1.37 8.01
CA LEU A 54 -17.15 -0.55 6.95
C LEU A 54 -16.37 -1.44 5.97
N GLY A 55 -16.44 -1.09 4.69
CA GLY A 55 -15.79 -1.78 3.59
C GLY A 55 -15.52 -0.82 2.44
N GLY A 56 -15.32 -1.38 1.25
CA GLY A 56 -14.81 -0.62 0.11
C GLY A 56 -13.28 -0.58 0.07
N LYS A 57 -12.73 0.08 -0.96
CA LYS A 57 -11.27 0.19 -1.14
C LYS A 57 -10.62 1.00 -0.01
N ASP A 58 -11.36 1.99 0.50
CA ASP A 58 -10.89 3.04 1.38
C ASP A 58 -11.56 3.01 2.77
N CYS A 59 -12.31 1.95 3.10
CA CYS A 59 -13.05 1.83 4.38
C CYS A 59 -14.04 2.98 4.63
N ASP A 60 -14.58 3.59 3.57
CA ASP A 60 -15.52 4.70 3.59
C ASP A 60 -16.98 4.24 3.40
N VAL A 61 -17.19 3.01 2.93
CA VAL A 61 -18.52 2.47 2.65
C VAL A 61 -19.06 1.72 3.86
N LEU A 62 -20.24 2.09 4.35
CA LEU A 62 -20.97 1.29 5.33
C LEU A 62 -21.51 0.00 4.69
N ILE A 63 -20.91 -1.14 5.01
CA ILE A 63 -21.43 -2.46 4.67
C ILE A 63 -22.53 -2.85 5.65
N THR A 64 -23.69 -2.22 5.54
CA THR A 64 -24.91 -2.78 6.13
C THR A 64 -25.16 -4.12 5.46
N THR A 65 -25.12 -5.21 6.22
CA THR A 65 -25.42 -6.56 5.77
C THR A 65 -26.78 -6.63 5.05
N THR A 66 -26.78 -6.39 3.74
CA THR A 66 -27.76 -6.87 2.79
C THR A 66 -27.02 -7.73 1.77
N SER A 67 -26.64 -8.93 2.22
CA SER A 67 -26.54 -10.14 1.41
C SER A 67 -27.34 -11.22 2.12
#